data_AF-A0A956YWC8-F1
#
_entry.id   AF-A0A956YWC8-F1
#
_cell.length_a   1.000
_cell.length_b   1.000
_cell.length_c   1.000
_cell.angle_alpha   90.00
_cell.angle_beta   90.00
_cell.angle_gamma   90.00
#
_symmetry.space_group_name_H-M   'P 1'
#
loop_
_entity.id
_entity.type
_entity.pdbx_description
1 polymer ?
#
loop_
_entity_poly.entity_id
_entity_poly.type
_entity_poly.pdbx_seq_one_letter_code
_entity_poly.pdbx_strand_id
1 'polypeptide(L)' 'MAAAANELRGVQRGDSVFRGVVRAGSWSMIVLLAGVIVLLFIYSQPTIEKYGFSFLISSDWNPVAQDFGAAPYIFGTI' A
#
# COMPACT_ATOMS: atom_id res chain seq x y z
N MET A 1 -43.17 15.92 -22.39
CA MET A 1 -42.86 15.08 -21.21
C MET A 1 -41.95 13.88 -21.51
N ALA A 2 -42.10 13.16 -22.63
CA ALA A 2 -41.26 11.98 -22.94
C ALA A 2 -39.76 12.27 -23.18
N ALA A 3 -39.40 13.42 -23.76
CA ALA A 3 -38.00 13.80 -24.00
C ALA A 3 -37.20 14.00 -22.70
N ALA A 4 -37.79 14.69 -21.71
CA ALA A 4 -37.18 14.90 -20.40
C ALA A 4 -36.93 13.58 -19.65
N ALA A 5 -37.80 12.58 -19.80
CA ALA A 5 -37.61 11.27 -19.19
C ALA A 5 -36.42 10.48 -19.79
N ASN A 6 -36.08 10.73 -21.07
CA ASN A 6 -34.95 10.09 -21.72
C ASN A 6 -33.61 10.72 -21.29
N GLU A 7 -33.58 12.03 -21.12
CA GLU A 7 -32.39 12.75 -20.63
C GLU A 7 -32.03 12.36 -19.18
N LEU A 8 -33.04 12.26 -18.30
CA LEU A 8 -32.84 11.82 -16.92
C LEU A 8 -32.31 10.38 -16.83
N ARG A 9 -32.74 9.48 -17.72
CA ARG A 9 -32.26 8.10 -17.79
C ARG A 9 -30.78 8.01 -18.19
N GLY A 10 -30.32 8.87 -19.11
CA GLY A 10 -28.92 8.95 -19.50
C GLY A 10 -28.03 9.39 -18.33
N VAL A 11 -28.46 10.41 -17.60
CA VAL A 11 -27.77 10.92 -16.41
C VAL A 11 -27.70 9.86 -15.31
N GLN A 12 -28.79 9.12 -15.05
CA GLN A 12 -28.82 8.05 -14.04
C GLN A 12 -27.89 6.88 -14.38
N ARG A 13 -27.75 6.51 -15.67
CA ARG A 13 -26.79 5.48 -16.10
C ARG A 13 -25.35 5.93 -15.90
N GLY A 14 -25.03 7.17 -16.27
CA GLY A 14 -23.69 7.74 -16.07
C GLY A 14 -23.30 7.79 -14.60
N ASP A 15 -24.22 8.22 -13.73
CA ASP A 15 -23.99 8.28 -12.29
C ASP A 15 -23.75 6.88 -11.67
N SER A 16 -24.49 5.86 -12.12
CA SER A 16 -24.28 4.47 -11.66
C SER A 16 -22.91 3.93 -12.06
N VAL A 17 -22.48 4.15 -13.31
CA VAL A 17 -21.15 3.73 -13.79
C VAL A 17 -20.04 4.46 -13.04
N PHE A 18 -20.18 5.79 -12.85
CA PHE A 18 -19.21 6.59 -12.12
C PHE A 18 -19.03 6.09 -10.68
N ARG A 19 -20.13 5.85 -9.96
CA ARG A 19 -20.10 5.27 -8.61
C ARG A 19 -19.42 3.90 -8.59
N GLY A 20 -19.67 3.07 -9.59
CA GLY A 20 -19.02 1.76 -9.75
C GLY A 20 -17.50 1.88 -9.88
N VAL A 21 -17.02 2.77 -10.74
CA VAL A 21 -15.59 3.00 -10.97
C VAL A 21 -14.91 3.55 -9.72
N VAL A 22 -15.50 4.55 -9.07
CA VAL A 22 -14.94 5.13 -7.83
C VAL A 22 -14.87 4.07 -6.72
N ARG A 23 -15.91 3.25 -6.58
CA ARG A 23 -15.93 2.16 -5.59
C ARG A 23 -14.88 1.11 -5.89
N ALA A 24 -14.73 0.71 -7.15
CA ALA A 24 -13.68 -0.22 -7.58
C ALA A 24 -12.27 0.34 -7.30
N GLY A 25 -12.04 1.62 -7.60
CA GLY A 25 -10.77 2.30 -7.31
C GLY A 25 -10.46 2.40 -5.82
N SER A 26 -11.47 2.64 -4.98
CA SER A 26 -11.30 2.65 -3.52
C SER A 26 -10.90 1.27 -2.99
N TRP A 27 -11.56 0.21 -3.45
CA TRP A 27 -11.21 -1.16 -3.07
C TRP A 27 -9.85 -1.60 -3.62
N SER A 28 -9.49 -1.23 -4.85
CA SER A 28 -8.19 -1.58 -5.41
C SER A 28 -7.04 -1.00 -4.62
N MET A 29 -7.18 0.23 -4.09
CA MET A 29 -6.18 0.85 -3.23
C MET A 29 -5.98 0.06 -1.92
N ILE A 30 -7.07 -0.39 -1.29
CA ILE A 30 -7.00 -1.21 -0.07
C ILE A 30 -6.30 -2.54 -0.37
N VAL A 31 -6.68 -3.20 -1.46
CA VAL A 31 -6.06 -4.47 -1.89
C VAL A 31 -4.57 -4.29 -2.18
N LEU A 32 -4.18 -3.21 -2.86
CA LEU A 32 -2.78 -2.90 -3.14
C LEU A 32 -1.98 -2.68 -1.85
N LEU A 33 -2.48 -1.87 -0.93
CA LEU A 33 -1.81 -1.63 0.36
C LEU A 33 -1.67 -2.93 1.17
N ALA A 34 -2.74 -3.71 1.26
CA ALA A 34 -2.69 -5.02 1.92
C ALA A 34 -1.68 -5.96 1.24
N GLY A 35 -1.65 -5.98 -0.09
CA GLY A 35 -0.70 -6.76 -0.87
C GLY A 35 0.75 -6.36 -0.60
N VAL A 36 1.05 -5.06 -0.56
CA VAL A 36 2.39 -4.55 -0.22
C VAL A 36 2.78 -4.97 1.19
N ILE A 37 1.88 -4.84 2.17
CA ILE A 37 2.14 -5.25 3.56
C ILE A 37 2.47 -6.76 3.62
N VAL A 38 1.66 -7.61 2.97
CA VAL A 38 1.89 -9.05 2.93
C VAL A 38 3.22 -9.39 2.27
N LEU A 39 3.55 -8.72 1.16
CA LEU A 39 4.84 -8.89 0.48
C LEU A 39 6.00 -8.55 1.43
N LEU A 40 5.93 -7.39 2.10
CA LEU A 40 6.95 -6.98 3.05
C LEU A 40 7.10 -8.00 4.17
N PHE A 41 6.00 -8.52 4.72
CA PHE A 41 6.07 -9.56 5.76
C PHE A 41 6.77 -10.84 5.28
N ILE A 42 6.45 -11.33 4.09
CA ILE A 42 7.05 -12.55 3.52
C ILE A 42 8.54 -12.34 3.27
N TYR A 43 8.91 -11.24 2.62
CA TYR A 43 10.30 -10.98 2.22
C TYR A 43 11.18 -10.48 3.39
N SER A 44 10.60 -9.96 4.47
CA SER A 44 11.35 -9.50 5.65
C SER A 44 11.59 -10.59 6.70
N GLN A 45 11.00 -11.79 6.57
CA GLN A 45 11.23 -12.92 7.50
C GLN A 45 12.71 -13.17 7.84
N PRO A 46 13.64 -13.35 6.87
CA PRO A 46 15.04 -13.64 7.20
C PRO A 46 15.73 -12.50 7.95
N THR A 47 15.34 -11.24 7.69
CA THR A 47 15.85 -10.07 8.39
C THR A 47 15.35 -10.04 9.83
N ILE A 48 14.07 -10.34 10.04
CA ILE A 48 13.47 -10.42 11.37
C ILE A 48 14.09 -11.57 12.19
N GLU A 49 14.36 -12.72 11.57
CA GLU A 49 15.02 -13.84 12.26
C GLU A 49 16.48 -13.52 12.63
N LYS A 50 17.21 -12.81 11.76
CA LYS A 50 18.63 -12.49 11.98
C LYS A 50 18.85 -11.36 12.99
N TYR A 51 17.98 -10.34 13.00
CA TYR A 51 18.16 -9.12 13.81
C TYR A 51 17.08 -8.91 14.88
N GLY A 52 15.92 -9.57 14.77
CA GLY A 52 14.80 -9.41 15.68
C GLY A 52 14.41 -7.95 15.88
N PHE A 53 14.10 -7.60 17.13
CA PHE A 53 13.76 -6.23 17.51
C PHE A 53 14.95 -5.27 17.44
N SER A 54 16.19 -5.79 17.45
CA SER A 54 17.41 -5.00 17.31
C SER A 54 17.49 -4.33 15.93
N PHE A 55 16.88 -4.91 14.90
CA PHE A 55 16.77 -4.32 13.56
C PHE A 55 16.24 -2.88 13.58
N LEU A 56 15.23 -2.60 14.41
CA LEU A 56 14.54 -1.30 14.41
C LEU A 56 15.36 -0.19 15.09
N ILE A 57 16.28 -0.57 15.97
CA ILE A 57 17.00 0.35 16.87
C ILE A 57 18.49 0.42 16.52
N SER A 58 19.04 -0.64 15.92
CA SER A 58 20.44 -0.70 15.50
C SER A 58 20.70 0.31 14.39
N SER A 59 21.74 1.10 14.61
CA SER A 59 22.34 2.03 13.65
C SER A 59 23.43 1.40 12.79
N ASP A 60 23.70 0.10 12.95
CA ASP A 60 24.80 -0.58 12.28
C ASP A 60 24.43 -0.87 10.81
N TRP A 61 25.31 -0.45 9.90
CA TRP A 61 25.22 -0.75 8.48
C TRP A 61 26.54 -1.32 7.98
N ASN A 62 26.64 -2.66 7.94
CA ASN A 62 27.82 -3.38 7.49
C ASN A 62 27.47 -4.29 6.29
N PRO A 63 27.60 -3.81 5.05
CA PRO A 63 27.26 -4.58 3.85
C PRO A 63 28.18 -5.79 3.61
N VAL A 64 29.39 -5.80 4.20
CA VAL A 64 30.35 -6.91 4.07
C VAL A 64 29.92 -8.09 4.95
N ALA A 65 29.48 -7.82 6.17
CA ALA A 65 28.94 -8.84 7.09
C ALA A 65 27.46 -9.18 6.85
N GLN A 66 26.82 -8.50 5.88
CA GLN A 66 25.37 -8.55 5.64
C GLN A 66 24.58 -8.16 6.89
N ASP A 67 25.09 -7.20 7.69
CA ASP A 67 24.45 -6.66 8.88
C ASP A 67 23.79 -5.31 8.62
N PHE A 68 22.48 -5.27 8.81
CA PHE A 68 21.63 -4.16 8.40
C PHE A 68 20.69 -3.77 9.52
N GLY A 69 20.78 -2.54 10.02
CA GLY A 69 19.81 -1.90 10.89
C GLY A 69 18.91 -0.91 10.14
N ALA A 70 17.69 -0.71 10.62
CA ALA A 70 16.69 0.21 10.06
C ALA A 70 16.81 1.64 10.58
N ALA A 71 17.41 1.85 11.77
CA ALA A 71 17.50 3.17 12.40
C ALA A 71 18.15 4.25 11.50
N PRO A 72 19.22 3.97 10.72
CA PRO A 72 19.83 4.97 9.84
C PRO A 72 18.90 5.43 8.71
N TYR A 73 17.97 4.58 8.26
CA TYR A 73 16.98 4.94 7.23
C TYR A 73 15.80 5.73 7.79
N ILE A 74 15.49 5.57 9.08
CA ILE A 74 14.38 6.27 9.75
C ILE A 74 14.84 7.65 10.24
N PHE A 75 16.00 7.71 10.89
CA PHE A 75 16.48 8.93 11.55
C PHE A 75 17.60 9.66 10.78
N GLY A 76 18.15 9.04 9.73
CA GLY A 76 19.34 9.52 9.05
C GLY A 76 20.63 9.10 9.78
N THR A 77 21.76 9.37 9.14
CA THR A 77 23.08 9.22 9.76
C THR A 77 23.38 10.46 10.61
N ILE A 78 23.79 10.27 11.86
CA ILE A 78 24.53 11.31 12.61
C ILE A 78 25.99 11.33 12.21
#